data_AF-A0A943X4A7-F1
#
_entry.id   AF-A0A943X4A7-F1
#
_cell.length_a   1.000
_cell.length_b   1.000
_cell.length_c   1.000
_cell.angle_alpha   90.00
_cell.angle_beta   90.00
_cell.angle_gamma   90.00
#
_symmetry.space_group_name_H-M   'P 1'
#
loop_
_entity.id
_entity.type
_entity.pdbx_description
1 polymer ?
#
loop_
_entity_poly.entity_id
_entity_poly.type
_entity_poly.pdbx_seq_one_letter_code
_entity_poly.pdbx_strand_id
1 'polypeptide(L)'
;MDGTAVIASMIFLCVGILTVMVFSEPLKVIGRILLGAVLGMVGIYAVNMMFPSVNIGINLLTAAVTGILGAPGFAVLIVAGLVL
;
A
#
# COMPACT_ATOMS: atom_id res chain seq x y z
N MET A 1 -37.71 -17.14 -23.48
CA MET A 1 -36.31 -16.77 -23.18
C MET A 1 -35.44 -17.74 -23.93
N ASP A 2 -34.94 -17.30 -25.08
CA ASP A 2 -34.20 -18.11 -26.03
C ASP A 2 -32.89 -18.59 -25.40
N GLY A 3 -32.53 -19.86 -25.59
CA GLY A 3 -31.40 -20.51 -24.91
C GLY A 3 -30.07 -19.73 -25.00
N THR A 4 -29.89 -18.93 -26.05
CA THR A 4 -28.78 -17.99 -26.24
C THR A 4 -28.70 -16.91 -25.16
N ALA A 5 -29.83 -16.39 -24.68
CA ALA A 5 -29.85 -15.38 -23.62
C ALA A 5 -29.38 -15.96 -22.26
N VAL A 6 -29.68 -17.24 -22.00
CA VAL A 6 -29.24 -17.95 -20.78
C VAL A 6 -27.74 -18.23 -20.82
N ILE A 7 -27.21 -18.61 -21.98
CA ILE A 7 -25.77 -18.85 -22.15
C ILE A 7 -25.01 -17.53 -22.04
N ALA A 8 -25.51 -16.45 -22.66
CA ALA A 8 -24.90 -15.12 -22.58
C ALA A 8 -24.84 -14.59 -21.13
N SER A 9 -25.90 -14.78 -20.34
CA SER A 9 -25.91 -14.36 -18.94
C SER A 9 -24.95 -15.17 -18.06
N MET A 10 -24.81 -16.48 -18.29
CA MET A 10 -23.80 -17.29 -17.59
C MET A 10 -22.37 -16.86 -17.91
N ILE A 11 -22.07 -16.55 -19.18
CA ILE A 11 -20.74 -16.08 -19.59
C ILE A 11 -20.44 -14.73 -18.92
N PHE A 12 -21.40 -13.80 -18.92
CA PHE A 12 -21.23 -12.49 -18.29
C PHE A 12 -20.98 -12.60 -16.79
N LEU A 13 -21.67 -13.53 -16.11
CA LEU A 13 -21.48 -13.79 -14.68
C LEU A 13 -20.08 -14.36 -14.41
N CYS A 14 -19.65 -15.37 -15.17
CA CYS A 14 -18.31 -15.96 -15.03
C CYS A 14 -17.19 -14.96 -15.28
N VAL A 15 -17.30 -14.15 -16.33
CA VAL A 15 -16.31 -13.09 -16.63
C VAL A 15 -16.31 -12.02 -15.54
N GLY A 16 -17.47 -11.64 -15.01
CA GLY A 16 -17.58 -10.70 -13.89
C GLY A 16 -16.92 -11.20 -12.60
N ILE A 17 -17.03 -12.49 -12.28
CA ILE A 17 -16.39 -13.07 -11.09
C ILE A 17 -14.87 -13.13 -11.28
N LEU A 18 -14.40 -13.50 -12.48
CA LEU A 18 -12.98 -13.51 -12.84
C LEU A 18 -12.34 -12.12 -12.74
N THR A 19 -13.02 -11.07 -13.21
CA THR A 19 -12.48 -9.70 -13.12
C THR A 19 -12.38 -9.23 -11.67
N VAL A 20 -13.36 -9.54 -10.82
CA VAL A 20 -13.29 -9.22 -9.39
C VAL A 20 -12.18 -9.99 -8.69
N MET A 21 -11.99 -11.29 -8.99
CA MET A 21 -10.88 -12.07 -8.42
C MET A 21 -9.52 -11.51 -8.82
N VAL A 22 -9.31 -11.23 -10.11
CA VAL A 22 -8.04 -10.67 -10.62
C VAL A 22 -7.75 -9.30 -10.02
N PHE A 23 -8.77 -8.46 -9.80
CA PHE A 23 -8.57 -7.15 -9.16
C PHE A 23 -8.42 -7.20 -7.63
N SER A 24 -8.87 -8.28 -6.97
CA SER A 24 -8.83 -8.38 -5.51
C SER A 24 -7.41 -8.53 -4.94
N GLU A 25 -6.53 -9.23 -5.66
CA GLU A 25 -5.12 -9.38 -5.28
C GLU A 25 -4.36 -8.04 -5.27
N PRO A 26 -4.33 -7.23 -6.35
CA PRO A 26 -3.62 -5.95 -6.34
C PRO A 26 -4.25 -4.92 -5.40
N LEU A 27 -5.58 -4.95 -5.21
CA LEU A 27 -6.26 -4.04 -4.28
C LEU A 27 -5.80 -4.27 -2.83
N LYS A 28 -5.61 -5.54 -2.45
CA LYS A 28 -5.14 -5.92 -1.13
C LYS A 28 -3.69 -5.52 -0.89
N VAL A 29 -2.86 -5.59 -1.93
CA VAL A 29 -1.46 -5.11 -1.88
C VAL A 29 -1.41 -3.59 -1.71
N ILE A 30 -2.19 -2.84 -2.49
CA ILE A 30 -2.27 -1.38 -2.38
C ILE A 30 -2.72 -0.96 -0.98
N GLY A 31 -3.76 -1.59 -0.43
CA GLY A 31 -4.23 -1.29 0.93
C GLY A 31 -3.17 -1.55 2.01
N ARG A 32 -2.38 -2.62 1.84
CA ARG A 32 -1.29 -2.97 2.77
C ARG A 32 -0.12 -1.98 2.69
N ILE A 33 0.22 -1.53 1.49
CA ILE A 33 1.21 -0.47 1.22
C ILE A 33 0.76 0.85 1.83
N LEU A 34 -0.52 1.21 1.67
CA LEU A 34 -1.10 2.44 2.22
C LEU A 34 -1.08 2.45 3.75
N LEU A 35 -1.46 1.34 4.39
CA LEU A 35 -1.35 1.17 5.83
C LEU A 35 0.11 1.26 6.31
N GLY A 36 1.04 0.63 5.59
CA GLY A 36 2.47 0.73 5.86
C GLY A 36 3.03 2.15 5.74
N ALA A 37 2.58 2.90 4.73
CA ALA A 37 2.97 4.30 4.51
C ALA A 37 2.46 5.21 5.63
N VAL A 38 1.21 5.04 6.05
CA VAL A 38 0.62 5.82 7.15
C VAL A 38 1.31 5.51 8.47
N LEU A 39 1.51 4.22 8.79
CA LEU A 39 2.24 3.80 9.99
C LEU A 39 3.69 4.28 9.97
N GLY A 40 4.36 4.23 8.82
CA GLY A 40 5.72 4.72 8.65
C GLY A 40 5.83 6.25 8.82
N MET A 41 4.88 7.01 8.28
CA MET A 41 4.81 8.46 8.47
C MET A 41 4.55 8.83 9.94
N VAL A 42 3.61 8.16 10.59
CA VAL A 42 3.32 8.36 12.02
C VAL A 42 4.53 8.00 12.88
N GLY A 43 5.21 6.90 12.57
CA GLY A 43 6.41 6.50 13.28
C GLY A 43 7.56 7.50 13.12
N ILE A 44 7.78 8.04 11.91
CA ILE A 44 8.84 9.03 11.66
C ILE A 44 8.52 10.33 12.41
N TYR A 45 7.26 10.75 12.42
CA TYR A 45 6.81 11.91 13.19
C TYR A 45 7.05 11.72 14.70
N ALA A 46 6.70 10.56 15.25
CA ALA A 46 6.92 10.24 16.67
C ALA A 46 8.42 10.19 17.03
N VAL A 47 9.25 9.62 16.15
CA VAL A 47 10.71 9.57 16.32
C VAL A 47 11.32 10.96 16.25
N ASN A 48 10.89 11.81 15.31
CA ASN A 48 11.36 13.19 15.20
C ASN A 48 11.00 14.02 16.46
N MET A 49 9.84 13.75 17.07
CA MET A 49 9.42 14.39 18.33
C MET A 49 10.26 13.95 19.54
N MET A 50 10.65 12.68 19.62
CA MET A 50 11.51 12.17 20.71
C MET A 50 13.01 12.44 20.48
N PHE A 51 13.44 12.44 19.22
CA PHE A 51 14.82 12.59 18.79
C PHE A 51 14.89 13.64 17.66
N PRO A 52 14.99 14.93 17.99
CA PRO A 52 15.06 15.99 16.99
C PRO A 52 16.35 15.95 16.14
N SER A 53 17.34 15.14 16.54
CA SER A 53 18.53 14.85 15.73
C SER A 53 18.23 14.00 14.49
N VAL A 54 17.11 13.28 14.49
CA VAL A 54 16.66 12.40 13.41
C VAL A 54 15.77 13.24 12.48
N ASN A 55 16.40 14.15 11.72
CA ASN A 55 15.75 15.19 10.93
C ASN A 55 15.19 14.65 9.59
N ILE A 56 14.41 13.56 9.63
CA ILE A 56 13.74 13.04 8.44
C ILE A 56 12.56 13.93 8.08
N GLY A 57 12.58 14.50 6.88
CA GLY A 57 11.47 15.26 6.33
C GLY A 57 10.25 14.38 6.03
N ILE A 58 9.07 14.84 6.43
CA ILE A 58 7.79 14.20 6.14
C ILE A 58 7.37 14.59 4.71
N ASN A 59 7.72 13.77 3.73
CA ASN A 59 7.43 13.99 2.31
C ASN A 59 6.79 12.76 1.65
N LEU A 60 6.23 12.93 0.45
CA LEU A 60 5.70 11.83 -0.37
C LEU A 60 6.76 10.75 -0.63
N LEU A 61 8.04 11.12 -0.74
CA LEU A 61 9.12 10.17 -0.97
C LEU A 61 9.30 9.21 0.22
N THR A 62 9.29 9.73 1.46
CA THR A 62 9.32 8.93 2.69
C THR A 62 8.06 8.07 2.86
N ALA A 63 6.89 8.59 2.48
CA ALA A 63 5.65 7.81 2.47
C ALA A 63 5.69 6.67 1.44
N ALA A 64 6.27 6.91 0.27
CA ALA A 64 6.45 5.88 -0.77
C ALA A 64 7.47 4.81 -0.33
N VAL A 65 8.59 5.21 0.26
CA VAL A 65 9.62 4.27 0.75
C VAL A 65 9.08 3.42 1.91
N THR A 66 8.41 4.01 2.89
CA THR A 66 7.78 3.26 4.00
C THR A 66 6.57 2.45 3.55
N GLY A 67 5.82 2.90 2.54
CA GLY A 67 4.70 2.16 1.97
C GLY A 67 5.13 0.94 1.17
N ILE A 68 6.06 1.12 0.23
CA ILE A 68 6.51 0.07 -0.70
C ILE A 68 7.39 -0.95 0.05
N LEU A 69 8.33 -0.47 0.86
CA LEU A 69 9.26 -1.33 1.57
C LEU A 69 8.69 -1.79 2.92
N GLY A 70 7.72 -1.09 3.51
CA GLY A 70 7.15 -1.43 4.82
C GLY A 70 8.11 -1.19 5.98
N ALA A 71 8.17 -2.14 6.91
CA ALA A 71 9.06 -2.13 8.08
C ALA A 71 10.56 -1.94 7.75
N PRO A 72 11.15 -2.61 6.74
CA PRO A 72 12.55 -2.35 6.39
C PRO A 72 12.77 -0.94 5.83
N GLY A 73 11.79 -0.34 5.15
CA GLY A 73 11.89 1.05 4.66
C GLY A 73 11.92 2.07 5.80
N PHE A 74 11.14 1.81 6.84
CA PHE A 74 11.16 2.60 8.07
C PHE A 74 12.51 2.54 8.78
N ALA A 75 13.09 1.35 8.92
CA ALA A 75 14.41 1.18 9.54
C ALA A 75 15.52 1.90 8.76
N VAL A 76 15.51 1.79 7.43
CA VAL A 76 16.48 2.48 6.56
C VAL A 76 16.37 3.99 6.68
N LEU A 77 15.15 4.55 6.76
CA LEU A 77 14.95 5.99 6.88
C LEU A 77 15.43 6.53 8.23
N ILE A 78 15.22 5.80 9.33
CA ILE A 78 15.75 6.17 10.64
C ILE A 78 17.28 6.16 10.63
N VAL A 79 17.90 5.11 10.08
CA VAL A 79 19.37 5.02 9.98
C VAL A 79 19.91 6.13 9.08
N ALA A 80 19.27 6.39 7.95
CA ALA A 80 19.66 7.45 7.03
C ALA A 80 19.60 8.83 7.70
N GLY A 81 18.51 9.16 8.40
CA GLY A 81 18.41 10.45 9.11
C GLY A 81 19.16 10.52 10.43
N LEU A 82 19.77 9.43 10.90
CA LEU A 82 20.73 9.43 12.01
C LEU A 82 22.18 9.61 11.50
N VAL A 83 22.47 9.13 10.29
CA VAL A 83 23.80 9.18 9.65
C VAL A 83 24.04 10.47 8.87
N LEU A 84 23.00 11.02 8.23
CA LEU A 84 23.02 12.27 7.46
C LEU A 84 22.64 13.46 8.35
#